data_AF-A0A842J3B5-F1
#
_entry.id   AF-A0A842J3B5-F1
#
_cell.length_a   1.000
_cell.length_b   1.000
_cell.length_c   1.000
_cell.angle_alpha   90.00
_cell.angle_beta   90.00
_cell.angle_gamma   90.00
#
_symmetry.space_group_name_H-M   'P 1'
#
loop_
_entity.id
_entity.type
_entity.pdbx_description
1 polymer ?
#
loop_
_entity_poly.entity_id
_entity_poly.type
_entity_poly.pdbx_seq_one_letter_code
_entity_poly.pdbx_strand_id
1 'polypeptide(L)'
;MKSINIRLDDKIIEELKHLSKIFGSNVSELIREGVNKILEEKKADPYYRLTNFSEASSDETNDIVKELSKLSDDDLKIVKRKRIKI
;
A
#
# COMPACT_ATOMS: atom_id res chain seq x y z
N MET A 1 13.71 2.32 20.17
CA MET A 1 12.27 2.48 19.85
C MET A 1 11.82 3.86 20.24
N LYS A 2 10.91 4.50 19.49
CA LYS A 2 10.28 5.77 19.88
C LYS A 2 8.89 5.49 20.44
N SER A 3 8.48 6.22 21.47
CA SER A 3 7.14 6.14 22.06
C SER A 3 6.21 7.19 21.45
N ILE A 4 4.93 6.84 21.34
CA ILE A 4 3.86 7.75 20.90
C ILE A 4 2.73 7.62 21.91
N ASN A 5 2.13 8.76 22.30
CA ASN A 5 0.92 8.77 23.11
C ASN A 5 -0.31 8.72 22.20
N ILE A 6 -1.20 7.77 22.45
CA ILE A 6 -2.46 7.62 21.72
C ILE A 6 -3.63 7.77 22.70
N ARG A 7 -4.70 8.42 22.25
CA ARG A 7 -5.98 8.46 22.97
C ARG A 7 -6.93 7.48 22.30
N LEU A 8 -7.54 6.62 23.10
CA LEU A 8 -8.50 5.62 22.67
C LEU A 8 -9.75 5.77 23.55
N ASP A 9 -10.90 5.39 23.00
CA ASP A 9 -12.13 5.36 23.78
C ASP A 9 -12.02 4.31 24.89
N ASP A 10 -12.64 4.60 26.04
CA ASP A 10 -12.58 3.72 27.22
C ASP A 10 -13.04 2.29 26.90
N LYS A 11 -14.06 2.14 26.04
CA LYS A 11 -14.56 0.83 25.59
C LYS A 11 -13.47 -0.01 24.91
N ILE A 12 -12.69 0.61 24.02
CA ILE A 12 -11.60 -0.06 23.29
C ILE A 12 -10.49 -0.48 24.27
N ILE A 13 -10.18 0.38 25.24
CA ILE A 13 -9.16 0.08 26.25
C ILE A 13 -9.58 -1.14 27.08
N GLU A 14 -10.84 -1.22 27.50
CA GLU A 14 -11.35 -2.35 28.28
C GLU A 14 -11.36 -3.66 27.46
N GLU A 15 -11.74 -3.61 26.19
CA GLU A 15 -11.65 -4.76 25.29
C GLU A 15 -10.21 -5.25 25.11
N LEU A 16 -9.25 -4.33 24.90
CA LEU A 16 -7.84 -4.67 24.77
C LEU A 16 -7.27 -5.32 26.05
N LYS A 17 -7.65 -4.82 27.23
CA LYS A 17 -7.28 -5.44 28.51
C LYS A 17 -7.87 -6.83 28.67
N HIS A 18 -9.11 -7.02 28.23
CA HIS A 18 -9.77 -8.32 28.29
C HIS A 18 -9.09 -9.34 27.36
N LEU A 19 -8.78 -8.95 26.12
CA LEU A 19 -8.04 -9.78 25.16
C LEU A 19 -6.64 -10.12 25.69
N SER A 20 -5.94 -9.13 26.25
CA SER A 20 -4.63 -9.33 26.87
C SER A 20 -4.66 -10.41 27.96
N LYS A 21 -5.72 -10.45 28.78
CA LYS A 21 -5.90 -11.51 29.80
C LYS A 21 -6.17 -12.88 29.20
N ILE A 22 -6.99 -12.97 28.14
CA ILE A 22 -7.34 -14.25 27.50
C ILE A 22 -6.14 -14.87 26.81
N PHE A 23 -5.41 -14.08 26.04
CA PHE A 23 -4.34 -14.57 25.16
C PHE A 23 -2.96 -14.54 25.81
N GLY A 24 -2.84 -14.03 27.04
CA GLY A 24 -1.56 -13.92 27.77
C GLY A 24 -0.57 -12.95 27.13
N SER A 25 -1.02 -12.14 26.17
CA SER A 25 -0.23 -11.12 25.48
C SER A 25 -0.37 -9.77 26.19
N ASN A 26 0.61 -8.87 26.01
CA ASN A 26 0.49 -7.52 26.56
C ASN A 26 -0.32 -6.61 25.60
N VAL A 27 -1.01 -5.61 26.16
CA VAL A 27 -1.82 -4.66 25.37
C VAL A 27 -1.00 -3.93 24.30
N SER A 28 0.28 -3.63 24.57
CA SER A 28 1.14 -2.93 23.60
C SER A 28 1.46 -3.78 22.37
N GLU A 29 1.53 -5.10 22.52
CA GLU A 29 1.77 -6.07 21.47
C GLU A 29 0.55 -6.23 20.58
N LEU A 30 -0.64 -6.34 21.20
CA LEU A 30 -1.92 -6.33 20.47
C LEU A 30 -2.07 -5.05 19.63
N ILE A 31 -1.74 -3.89 20.20
CA ILE A 31 -1.77 -2.61 19.47
C ILE A 31 -0.76 -2.63 18.31
N ARG A 32 0.46 -3.14 18.55
CA ARG A 32 1.51 -3.20 17.52
C ARG A 32 1.10 -4.10 16.36
N GLU A 33 0.52 -5.26 16.64
CA GLU A 33 0.00 -6.17 15.62
C GLU A 33 -1.10 -5.51 14.78
N GLY A 34 -2.05 -4.84 15.42
CA GLY A 34 -3.11 -4.10 14.74
C GLY A 34 -2.55 -2.99 13.83
N VAL A 35 -1.60 -2.21 14.34
CA VAL A 35 -0.93 -1.15 13.54
C VAL A 35 -0.19 -1.76 12.35
N ASN A 36 0.56 -2.85 12.54
CA ASN A 36 1.28 -3.51 11.45
C ASN A 36 0.33 -4.03 10.38
N LYS A 37 -0.78 -4.66 10.78
CA LYS A 37 -1.78 -5.15 9.84
C LYS A 37 -2.36 -4.03 8.98
N ILE A 38 -2.73 -2.91 9.61
CA ILE A 38 -3.24 -1.73 8.90
C ILE A 38 -2.18 -1.16 7.95
N LEU A 39 -0.92 -1.07 8.37
CA LEU A 39 0.16 -0.57 7.52
C LEU A 39 0.36 -1.45 6.29
N GLU A 40 0.36 -2.76 6.44
CA GLU A 40 0.49 -3.71 5.32
C GLU A 40 -0.72 -3.61 4.37
N GLU A 41 -1.94 -3.56 4.90
CA GLU A 41 -3.16 -3.37 4.10
C GLU A 41 -3.12 -2.05 3.31
N LYS A 42 -2.70 -0.96 3.93
CA LYS A 42 -2.60 0.35 3.26
C LYS A 42 -1.46 0.40 2.24
N LYS A 43 -0.34 -0.26 2.48
CA LYS A 43 0.75 -0.38 1.49
C LYS A 43 0.40 -1.29 0.31
N ALA A 44 -0.51 -2.23 0.51
CA ALA A 44 -1.05 -3.07 -0.56
C ALA A 44 -2.01 -2.29 -1.48
N ASP A 45 -2.60 -1.19 -1.01
CA ASP A 45 -3.52 -0.37 -1.78
C ASP A 45 -2.86 0.19 -3.06
N PRO A 46 -3.46 0.01 -4.25
CA PRO A 46 -2.93 0.55 -5.50
C PRO A 46 -2.72 2.06 -5.46
N TYR A 47 -3.61 2.81 -4.80
CA TYR A 47 -3.49 4.26 -4.67
C TYR A 47 -2.25 4.64 -3.86
N TYR A 48 -1.97 3.93 -2.76
CA TYR A 48 -0.75 4.15 -1.98
C TYR A 48 0.49 3.87 -2.82
N ARG A 49 0.53 2.75 -3.56
CA ARG A 49 1.67 2.40 -4.42
C ARG A 49 1.90 3.41 -5.54
N LEU A 50 0.83 3.93 -6.13
CA LEU A 50 0.87 4.92 -7.21
C LEU A 50 1.19 6.34 -6.74
N THR A 51 1.12 6.61 -5.44
CA THR A 51 1.45 7.94 -4.87
C THR A 51 2.75 7.93 -4.09
N ASN A 52 3.16 6.77 -3.58
CA ASN A 52 4.38 6.56 -2.83
C ASN A 52 5.37 5.71 -3.64
N PHE A 53 5.81 6.25 -4.77
CA PHE A 53 6.86 5.71 -5.62
C PHE A 53 8.03 6.70 -5.72
N SER A 54 9.24 6.20 -5.93
CA SER A 54 10.35 7.03 -6.38
C SER A 54 10.26 7.25 -7.88
N GLU A 55 10.66 8.43 -8.35
CA GLU A 55 10.87 8.64 -9.78
C GLU A 55 11.83 7.58 -10.33
N ALA A 56 11.61 7.17 -11.58
CA ALA A 56 12.51 6.24 -12.25
C ALA A 56 13.92 6.84 -12.29
N SER A 57 14.92 6.01 -12.00
CA SER A 57 16.32 6.40 -12.19
C SER A 57 16.61 6.69 -13.66
N SER A 58 17.72 7.38 -13.94
CA SER A 58 18.15 7.65 -15.32
C SER A 58 18.37 6.36 -16.11
N ASP A 59 18.90 5.31 -15.46
CA ASP A 59 19.15 4.01 -16.10
C ASP A 59 17.82 3.31 -16.44
N GLU A 60 16.89 3.23 -15.48
CA GLU A 60 15.55 2.68 -15.72
C GLU A 60 14.81 3.44 -16.82
N THR A 61 14.94 4.77 -16.82
CA THR A 61 14.33 5.62 -17.85
C THR A 61 14.92 5.33 -19.23
N ASN A 62 16.25 5.21 -19.33
CA ASN A 62 16.93 4.90 -20.59
C ASN A 62 16.56 3.51 -21.10
N ASP A 63 16.42 2.52 -20.22
CA ASP A 63 15.98 1.18 -20.59
C ASP A 63 14.53 1.18 -21.11
N ILE A 64 13.63 1.91 -20.44
CA ILE A 64 12.25 2.09 -20.92
C ILE A 64 12.23 2.74 -22.30
N VAL A 65 12.96 3.85 -22.50
CA VAL A 65 13.05 4.54 -23.78
C VAL A 65 13.62 3.63 -24.86
N LYS A 66 14.64 2.84 -24.54
CA LYS A 66 15.25 1.88 -25.45
C LYS A 66 14.27 0.81 -25.88
N GLU A 67 13.49 0.21 -24.98
CA GLU A 67 12.47 -0.77 -25.38
C GLU A 67 11.34 -0.13 -26.19
N LEU A 68 10.88 1.06 -25.82
CA LEU A 68 9.88 1.81 -26.59
C LEU A 68 10.37 2.13 -28.01
N SER A 69 11.65 2.44 -28.19
CA SER A 69 12.24 2.74 -29.49
C SER A 69 12.30 1.56 -30.45
N LYS A 70 12.11 0.32 -29.95
CA LYS A 70 12.06 -0.89 -30.79
C LYS A 70 10.67 -1.17 -31.35
N LEU A 71 9.63 -0.51 -30.85
CA LEU A 71 8.27 -0.67 -31.35
C LEU A 71 8.17 -0.06 -32.75
N SER A 72 7.64 -0.85 -33.69
CA SER A 72 7.37 -0.40 -35.06
C SER A 72 5.98 0.23 -35.16
N ASP A 73 5.73 0.96 -36.25
CA ASP A 73 4.40 1.51 -36.54
C ASP A 73 3.32 0.41 -36.64
N ASP A 74 3.71 -0.79 -37.06
CA ASP A 74 2.81 -1.95 -37.10
C ASP A 74 2.43 -2.43 -35.69
N ASP A 75 3.33 -2.34 -34.71
CA ASP A 75 3.05 -2.67 -33.30
C ASP A 75 2.10 -1.65 -32.65
N LEU A 76 2.08 -0.42 -33.15
CA LEU A 76 1.24 0.68 -32.68
C LEU A 76 -0.10 0.78 -33.42
N LYS A 77 -0.38 -0.15 -34.34
CA LYS A 77 -1.59 -0.13 -35.15
C LYS A 77 -2.84 -0.34 -34.30
N ILE A 78 -3.80 0.57 -34.43
CA ILE A 78 -5.10 0.44 -33.75
C ILE A 78 -5.87 -0.74 -34.34
N VAL A 79 -5.87 -1.88 -33.64
CA VAL A 79 -6.55 -3.10 -34.08
C VAL A 79 -8.07 -3.09 -33.83
N LYS A 80 -8.54 -2.27 -32.89
CA LYS A 80 -9.97 -2.21 -32.54
C LYS A 80 -10.36 -0.90 -31.90
N ARG A 81 -11.51 -0.34 -32.30
CA ARG A 81 -12.12 0.84 -31.68
C ARG A 81 -13.49 0.47 -31.15
N LYS A 82 -13.77 0.72 -29.87
CA LYS A 82 -15.08 0.52 -29.25
C LYS A 82 -15.61 1.86 -28.76
N ARG A 83 -16.81 2.27 -29.24
CA ARG A 83 -17.52 3.43 -28.69
C ARG A 83 -18.49 2.92 -27.64
N ILE A 84 -18.36 3.44 -26.42
CA ILE A 84 -19.30 3.18 -25.32
C ILE A 84 -20.28 4.36 -25.33
N LYS A 85 -21.57 4.10 -25.52
CA LYS A 85 -22.60 5.11 -25.31
C LYS A 85 -22.77 5.27 -23.80
N ILE A 86 -22.65 6.51 -23.33
CA ILE A 86 -23.01 6.93 -21.98
C ILE A 86 -24.52 7.11 -21.92
#